data_AF-A0A966WS06-F1
#
_entry.id   AF-A0A966WS06-F1
#
_cell.length_a   1.000
_cell.length_b   1.000
_cell.length_c   1.000
_cell.angle_alpha   90.00
_cell.angle_beta   90.00
_cell.angle_gamma   90.00
#
_symmetry.space_group_name_H-M   'P 1'
#
loop_
_entity.id
_entity.type
_entity.pdbx_description
1 polymer ?
#
loop_
_entity_poly.entity_id
_entity_poly.type
_entity_poly.pdbx_seq_one_letter_code
_entity_poly.pdbx_strand_id
1 'polypeptide(L)'
;ITLGAPKSRLHGVALTRLLVPDASGAPLDDYGQWFNGAARLLAYKLPGGAAYIAGSVPLDAAEAEIPEAARSAAFQHALYTPPGRIAPAMAWMRDMLVEHAPRLHWARLQESPLERMALDGRVLLLGDAAHAMVPTLGQGATQAVEDGVLAGAVLRAGGGPEAVARLRDSRVEWVRQFSLEASDTLLPGFSPLAREARAGSLAKSGGDFMASLRRLYTDVPGPGAVKAALV
;
A
#
# COMPACT_ATOMS: atom_id res chain seq x y z
N ILE A 1 13.72 -18.65 -14.76
CA ILE A 1 12.29 -18.72 -14.36
C ILE A 1 11.46 -18.53 -15.62
N THR A 2 10.50 -19.40 -15.92
CA THR A 2 9.76 -19.43 -17.21
C THR A 2 8.81 -18.26 -17.44
N LEU A 3 8.52 -17.45 -16.41
CA LEU A 3 7.55 -16.36 -16.48
C LEU A 3 8.14 -15.04 -17.03
N GLY A 4 9.46 -14.98 -17.23
CA GLY A 4 10.14 -13.78 -17.71
C GLY A 4 10.22 -12.66 -16.66
N ALA A 5 10.39 -11.42 -17.12
CA ALA A 5 10.40 -10.25 -16.26
C ALA A 5 8.97 -9.95 -15.74
N PRO A 6 8.81 -9.51 -14.48
CA PRO A 6 7.51 -9.12 -13.95
C PRO A 6 6.85 -8.03 -14.81
N LYS A 7 5.56 -8.21 -15.12
CA LYS A 7 4.76 -7.19 -15.80
C LYS A 7 4.09 -6.32 -14.75
N SER A 8 4.66 -5.15 -14.49
CA SER A 8 4.07 -4.19 -13.56
C SER A 8 3.04 -3.32 -14.24
N ARG A 9 1.92 -3.07 -13.55
CA ARG A 9 0.95 -2.02 -13.88
C ARG A 9 1.23 -0.83 -12.97
N LEU A 10 1.50 0.33 -13.57
CA LEU A 10 1.76 1.58 -12.86
C LEU A 10 0.48 2.42 -12.76
N HIS A 11 0.39 3.23 -11.70
CA HIS A 11 -0.83 3.99 -11.37
C HIS A 11 -0.66 5.52 -11.38
N GLY A 12 0.47 6.03 -11.89
CA GLY A 12 0.69 7.47 -12.01
C GLY A 12 0.80 8.19 -10.66
N VAL A 13 1.32 7.49 -9.65
CA VAL A 13 1.60 8.05 -8.32
C VAL A 13 3.00 7.64 -7.91
N ALA A 14 3.80 8.58 -7.46
CA ALA A 14 5.04 8.31 -6.74
C ALA A 14 4.80 8.39 -5.23
N LEU A 15 5.48 7.53 -4.49
CA LEU A 15 5.45 7.47 -3.04
C LEU A 15 6.81 7.90 -2.50
N THR A 16 6.81 8.77 -1.50
CA THR A 16 7.98 9.11 -0.69
C THR A 16 7.89 8.41 0.65
N ARG A 17 9.05 8.01 1.20
CA ARG A 17 9.15 7.47 2.55
C ARG A 17 10.31 8.13 3.27
N LEU A 18 10.09 8.51 4.53
CA LEU A 18 11.08 9.12 5.40
C LEU A 18 10.95 8.52 6.80
N LEU A 19 12.08 8.11 7.37
CA LEU A 19 12.19 7.80 8.79
C LEU A 19 12.81 9.01 9.48
N VAL A 20 12.09 9.58 10.45
CA VAL A 20 12.58 10.63 11.34
C VAL A 20 12.98 9.96 12.66
N PRO A 21 14.29 9.86 12.98
CA PRO A 21 14.75 9.09 14.14
C PRO A 21 14.31 9.67 15.50
N ASP A 22 14.17 11.01 15.59
CA ASP A 22 13.65 11.70 16.76
C ASP A 22 12.45 12.57 16.37
N ALA A 23 11.27 12.09 16.74
CA ALA A 23 9.99 12.73 16.54
C ALA A 23 9.28 12.99 17.88
N SER A 24 10.05 13.11 18.97
CA SER A 24 9.51 13.39 20.31
C SER A 24 8.68 14.67 20.36
N GLY A 25 9.10 15.70 19.60
CA GLY A 25 8.37 16.96 19.44
C GLY A 25 7.32 16.97 18.34
N ALA A 26 7.07 15.84 17.66
CA ALA A 26 6.11 15.81 16.56
C ALA A 26 4.68 16.04 17.08
N PRO A 27 3.91 16.97 16.48
CA PRO A 27 2.52 17.23 16.85
C PRO A 27 1.57 16.17 16.24
N LEU A 28 1.87 14.90 16.56
CA LEU A 28 1.18 13.70 16.12
C LEU A 28 0.78 12.89 17.36
N ASP A 29 -0.45 12.36 17.39
CA ASP A 29 -0.87 11.49 18.49
C ASP A 29 -0.33 10.08 18.30
N ASP A 30 -0.88 9.33 17.33
CA ASP A 30 -0.48 7.97 17.00
C ASP A 30 -0.34 7.80 15.48
N TYR A 31 -1.45 7.94 14.76
CA TYR A 31 -1.55 7.87 13.31
C TYR A 31 -2.35 9.06 12.77
N GLY A 32 -1.93 9.62 11.64
CA GLY A 32 -2.75 10.59 10.93
C GLY A 32 -2.50 10.65 9.44
N GLN A 33 -3.49 11.18 8.73
CA GLN A 33 -3.45 11.46 7.31
C GLN A 33 -3.88 12.90 7.04
N TRP A 34 -3.12 13.58 6.18
CA TRP A 34 -3.36 14.94 5.75
C TRP A 34 -3.36 15.00 4.22
N PHE A 35 -4.20 15.86 3.66
CA PHE A 35 -4.53 15.87 2.24
C PHE A 35 -4.39 17.28 1.67
N ASN A 36 -3.70 17.40 0.54
CA ASN A 36 -3.72 18.57 -0.34
C ASN A 36 -4.08 18.10 -1.75
N GLY A 37 -5.38 17.99 -2.03
CA GLY A 37 -5.87 17.28 -3.22
C GLY A 37 -5.45 15.80 -3.18
N ALA A 38 -4.84 15.32 -4.26
CA ALA A 38 -4.32 13.95 -4.37
C ALA A 38 -2.95 13.75 -3.69
N ALA A 39 -2.27 14.84 -3.30
CA ALA A 39 -1.04 14.76 -2.52
C ALA A 39 -1.39 14.51 -1.05
N ARG A 40 -0.80 13.45 -0.48
CA ARG A 40 -1.07 13.04 0.91
C ARG A 40 0.21 12.98 1.69
N LEU A 41 0.07 13.26 2.98
CA LEU A 41 1.06 12.91 3.99
C LEU A 41 0.37 12.03 5.03
N LEU A 42 1.01 10.91 5.32
CA LEU A 42 0.65 10.01 6.39
C LEU A 42 1.83 9.91 7.32
N ALA A 43 1.59 9.97 8.62
CA ALA A 43 2.62 9.70 9.60
C ALA A 43 2.08 8.90 10.76
N TYR A 44 2.97 8.10 11.35
CA TYR A 44 2.74 7.45 12.63
C TYR A 44 4.02 7.34 13.44
N LYS A 45 3.87 7.33 14.76
CA LYS A 45 4.98 7.15 15.69
C LYS A 45 5.45 5.70 15.69
N LEU A 46 6.74 5.53 15.91
CA LEU A 46 7.41 4.25 16.04
C LEU A 46 8.03 4.11 17.44
N PRO A 47 8.28 2.87 17.90
CA PRO A 47 9.08 2.64 19.10
C PRO A 47 10.43 3.37 19.02
N GLY A 48 10.94 3.80 20.19
CA GLY A 48 12.21 4.53 20.28
C GLY A 48 12.11 6.02 19.98
N GLY A 49 10.90 6.58 19.87
CA GLY A 49 10.68 8.02 19.67
C GLY A 49 10.77 8.47 18.21
N ALA A 50 10.95 7.54 17.27
CA ALA A 50 10.98 7.84 15.84
C ALA A 50 9.56 8.05 15.28
N ALA A 51 9.48 8.63 14.09
CA ALA A 51 8.26 8.65 13.28
C ALA A 51 8.56 8.23 11.84
N TYR A 52 7.59 7.54 11.25
CA TYR A 52 7.61 7.23 9.83
C TYR A 52 6.64 8.17 9.10
N ILE A 53 7.10 8.76 8.01
CA ILE A 53 6.30 9.62 7.14
C ILE A 53 6.26 9.00 5.74
N ALA A 54 5.06 8.85 5.19
CA ALA A 54 4.82 8.50 3.80
C ALA A 54 4.12 9.64 3.09
N GLY A 55 4.62 10.00 1.90
CA GLY A 55 4.00 10.99 1.04
C GLY A 55 3.54 10.39 -0.29
N SER A 56 2.52 11.01 -0.91
CA SER A 56 2.16 10.75 -2.30
C SER A 56 2.39 11.98 -3.17
N VAL A 57 2.90 11.73 -4.38
CA VAL A 57 3.15 12.72 -5.43
C VAL A 57 2.44 12.24 -6.69
N PRO A 58 1.36 12.93 -7.13
CA PRO A 58 0.70 12.61 -8.39
C PRO A 58 1.65 12.81 -9.59
N LEU A 59 1.53 11.95 -10.60
CA LEU A 59 2.28 12.03 -11.86
C LEU A 59 1.33 12.28 -13.03
N ASP A 60 1.86 12.81 -14.12
CA ASP A 60 1.07 13.24 -15.29
C ASP A 60 0.41 12.08 -16.06
N ALA A 61 0.97 10.87 -15.94
CA ALA A 61 0.45 9.67 -16.59
C ALA A 61 0.77 8.43 -15.75
N ALA A 62 0.03 7.34 -16.01
CA ALA A 62 0.20 6.06 -15.31
C ALA A 62 1.66 5.58 -15.29
N GLU A 63 2.32 5.59 -16.45
CA GLU A 63 3.68 5.10 -16.64
C GLU A 63 4.76 6.18 -16.51
N ALA A 64 4.40 7.41 -16.15
CA ALA A 64 5.35 8.51 -16.05
C ALA A 64 6.50 8.18 -15.08
N GLU A 65 7.71 8.61 -15.45
CA GLU A 65 8.86 8.59 -14.55
C GLU A 65 8.74 9.71 -13.51
N ILE A 66 9.44 9.55 -12.39
CA ILE A 66 9.47 10.57 -11.33
C ILE A 66 10.32 11.75 -11.83
N PRO A 67 9.74 12.96 -11.99
CA PRO A 67 10.51 14.11 -12.46
C PRO A 67 11.63 14.48 -11.47
N GLU A 68 12.81 14.84 -11.98
CA GLU A 68 13.92 15.24 -11.10
C GLU A 68 13.55 16.45 -10.22
N ALA A 69 12.79 17.40 -10.76
CA ALA A 69 12.27 18.53 -10.01
C ALA A 69 11.42 18.11 -8.79
N ALA A 70 10.71 16.98 -8.88
CA ALA A 70 9.89 16.46 -7.79
C ALA A 70 10.71 16.06 -6.56
N ARG A 71 12.00 15.78 -6.73
CA ARG A 71 12.93 15.41 -5.65
C ARG A 71 13.46 16.62 -4.88
N SER A 72 13.22 17.83 -5.36
CA SER A 72 13.70 19.05 -4.72
C SER A 72 12.91 19.42 -3.47
N ALA A 73 13.60 20.01 -2.49
CA ALA A 73 12.98 20.60 -1.31
C ALA A 73 11.88 21.63 -1.67
N ALA A 74 12.14 22.48 -2.69
CA ALA A 74 11.19 23.47 -3.16
C ALA A 74 9.87 22.84 -3.66
N PHE A 75 9.96 21.74 -4.40
CA PHE A 75 8.78 21.01 -4.86
C PHE A 75 8.01 20.38 -3.70
N GLN A 76 8.70 19.70 -2.76
CA GLN A 76 8.05 19.10 -1.59
C GLN A 76 7.33 20.17 -0.75
N HIS A 77 7.96 21.33 -0.55
CA HIS A 77 7.36 22.45 0.14
C HIS A 77 6.09 22.95 -0.57
N ALA A 78 6.15 23.18 -1.88
CA ALA A 78 5.02 23.66 -2.66
C ALA A 78 3.86 22.65 -2.68
N LEU A 79 4.16 21.36 -2.91
CA LEU A 79 3.17 20.31 -3.02
C LEU A 79 2.36 20.13 -1.73
N TYR A 80 3.01 20.23 -0.57
CA TYR A 80 2.36 20.02 0.74
C TYR A 80 2.04 21.34 1.46
N THR A 81 1.96 22.45 0.73
CA THR A 81 1.43 23.73 1.26
C THR A 81 0.04 23.99 0.65
N PRO A 82 -1.04 23.73 1.40
CA PRO A 82 -2.39 24.01 0.92
C PRO A 82 -2.67 25.52 0.91
N PRO A 83 -3.65 25.99 0.13
CA PRO A 83 -4.13 27.36 0.25
C PRO A 83 -4.78 27.57 1.63
N GLY A 84 -4.36 28.61 2.35
CA GLY A 84 -4.92 28.98 3.65
C GLY A 84 -4.19 28.36 4.85
N ARG A 85 -4.94 27.85 5.83
CA ARG A 85 -4.37 27.35 7.09
C ARG A 85 -3.85 25.92 6.93
N ILE A 86 -2.61 25.71 7.36
CA ILE A 86 -1.99 24.39 7.48
C ILE A 86 -2.14 23.86 8.92
N ALA A 87 -2.41 22.56 9.08
CA ALA A 87 -2.42 21.91 10.38
C ALA A 87 -0.98 21.77 10.91
N PRO A 88 -0.72 21.90 12.23
CA PRO A 88 0.65 21.79 12.78
C PRO A 88 1.37 20.50 12.39
N ALA A 89 0.67 19.37 12.42
CA ALA A 89 1.17 18.07 11.95
C ALA A 89 1.60 18.08 10.47
N MET A 90 0.80 18.69 9.61
CA MET A 90 1.11 18.78 8.18
C MET A 90 2.32 19.68 7.92
N ALA A 91 2.41 20.82 8.64
CA ALA A 91 3.56 21.70 8.57
C ALA A 91 4.83 20.97 9.01
N TRP A 92 4.79 20.30 10.17
CA TRP A 92 5.92 19.53 10.68
C TRP A 92 6.39 18.45 9.70
N MET A 93 5.47 17.63 9.16
CA MET A 93 5.84 16.60 8.18
C MET A 93 6.46 17.20 6.93
N ARG A 94 5.85 18.24 6.34
CA ARG A 94 6.40 18.95 5.17
C ARG A 94 7.82 19.43 5.45
N ASP A 95 8.04 20.04 6.61
CA ASP A 95 9.34 20.58 6.99
C ASP A 95 10.40 19.46 7.10
N MET A 96 10.02 18.29 7.65
CA MET A 96 10.89 17.09 7.65
C MET A 96 11.20 16.58 6.24
N LEU A 97 10.21 16.55 5.33
CA LEU A 97 10.45 16.17 3.93
C LEU A 97 11.38 17.17 3.21
N VAL A 98 11.25 18.46 3.51
CA VAL A 98 12.07 19.54 2.95
C VAL A 98 13.52 19.42 3.45
N GLU A 99 13.70 19.30 4.75
CA GLU A 99 15.01 19.18 5.40
C GLU A 99 15.76 17.91 4.95
N HIS A 100 15.02 16.82 4.76
CA HIS A 100 15.58 15.52 4.40
C HIS A 100 15.31 15.11 2.94
N ALA A 101 15.04 16.06 2.04
CA ALA A 101 14.71 15.79 0.65
C ALA A 101 15.69 14.79 -0.05
N PRO A 102 17.03 14.90 0.11
CA PRO A 102 17.98 13.95 -0.49
C PRO A 102 17.90 12.52 0.07
N ARG A 103 17.27 12.33 1.24
CA ARG A 103 17.14 11.04 1.94
C ARG A 103 15.78 10.38 1.73
N LEU A 104 14.86 11.05 1.02
CA LEU A 104 13.56 10.47 0.71
C LEU A 104 13.76 9.21 -0.13
N HIS A 105 13.18 8.10 0.32
CA HIS A 105 13.07 6.91 -0.50
C HIS A 105 11.88 7.07 -1.44
N TRP A 106 12.08 6.79 -2.73
CA TRP A 106 11.08 6.97 -3.78
C TRP A 106 10.70 5.63 -4.40
N ALA A 107 9.41 5.43 -4.62
CA ALA A 107 8.87 4.31 -5.38
C ALA A 107 7.70 4.78 -6.26
N ARG A 108 7.43 4.08 -7.36
CA ARG A 108 6.18 4.26 -8.11
C ARG A 108 5.14 3.28 -7.59
N LEU A 109 3.90 3.76 -7.49
CA LEU A 109 2.75 2.93 -7.14
C LEU A 109 2.49 1.94 -8.28
N GLN A 110 2.61 0.65 -7.96
CA GLN A 110 2.51 -0.42 -8.94
C GLN A 110 1.95 -1.70 -8.33
N GLU A 111 1.40 -2.55 -9.20
CA GLU A 111 0.97 -3.92 -8.89
C GLU A 111 1.40 -4.87 -10.02
N SER A 112 1.32 -6.18 -9.80
CA SER A 112 1.54 -7.20 -10.83
C SER A 112 0.29 -8.08 -10.97
N PRO A 113 0.07 -8.73 -12.13
CA PRO A 113 -0.89 -9.83 -12.24
C PRO A 113 -0.66 -10.92 -11.20
N LEU A 114 -1.71 -11.67 -10.89
CA LEU A 114 -1.63 -12.83 -10.00
C LEU A 114 -0.92 -13.99 -10.71
N GLU A 115 0.35 -14.19 -10.34
CA GLU A 115 1.16 -15.32 -10.75
C GLU A 115 1.06 -16.46 -9.75
N ARG A 116 1.05 -17.69 -10.24
CA ARG A 116 0.85 -18.89 -9.40
C ARG A 116 2.10 -19.72 -9.32
N MET A 117 2.58 -20.14 -10.48
CA MET A 117 3.58 -21.18 -10.60
C MET A 117 4.50 -20.92 -11.79
N ALA A 118 5.73 -21.39 -11.70
CA ALA A 118 6.71 -21.40 -12.78
C ALA A 118 7.26 -22.81 -13.02
N LEU A 119 8.06 -22.97 -14.09
CA LEU A 119 8.69 -24.24 -14.47
C LEU A 119 7.68 -25.38 -14.55
N ASP A 120 6.60 -25.19 -15.32
CA ASP A 120 5.53 -26.17 -15.51
C ASP A 120 4.96 -26.72 -14.20
N GLY A 121 4.82 -25.85 -13.20
CA GLY A 121 4.26 -26.19 -11.90
C GLY A 121 5.25 -26.66 -10.85
N ARG A 122 6.54 -26.78 -11.18
CA ARG A 122 7.58 -27.22 -10.23
C ARG A 122 7.96 -26.16 -9.20
N VAL A 123 7.62 -24.89 -9.44
CA VAL A 123 7.90 -23.77 -8.54
C VAL A 123 6.60 -23.06 -8.20
N LEU A 124 6.26 -22.99 -6.91
CA LEU A 124 5.18 -22.18 -6.38
C LEU A 124 5.67 -20.76 -6.11
N LEU A 125 4.91 -19.75 -6.55
CA LEU A 125 5.15 -18.35 -6.24
C LEU A 125 4.23 -17.91 -5.10
N LEU A 126 4.79 -17.17 -4.15
CA LEU A 126 4.10 -16.63 -2.97
C LEU A 126 4.55 -15.17 -2.75
N GLY A 127 3.78 -14.42 -1.96
CA GLY A 127 4.09 -13.02 -1.65
C GLY A 127 4.14 -12.12 -2.90
N ASP A 128 4.96 -11.08 -2.88
CA ASP A 128 5.06 -10.12 -4.00
C ASP A 128 5.47 -10.78 -5.34
N ALA A 129 6.17 -11.92 -5.32
CA ALA A 129 6.48 -12.66 -6.55
C ALA A 129 5.22 -13.25 -7.22
N ALA A 130 4.16 -13.46 -6.46
CA ALA A 130 2.85 -13.91 -6.93
C ALA A 130 1.85 -12.77 -7.09
N HIS A 131 1.84 -11.81 -6.16
CA HIS A 131 0.71 -10.90 -6.00
C HIS A 131 1.09 -9.52 -5.48
N ALA A 132 2.18 -8.94 -6.00
CA ALA A 132 2.51 -7.54 -5.71
C ALA A 132 1.29 -6.64 -5.94
N MET A 133 0.97 -5.82 -4.95
CA MET A 133 -0.26 -5.03 -4.88
C MET A 133 0.00 -3.63 -4.35
N VAL A 134 -0.95 -2.72 -4.57
CA VAL A 134 -0.86 -1.37 -4.02
C VAL A 134 -0.85 -1.38 -2.47
N PRO A 135 -0.01 -0.56 -1.81
CA PRO A 135 0.28 -0.72 -0.39
C PRO A 135 -0.74 -0.07 0.55
N THR A 136 -1.84 0.49 0.03
CA THR A 136 -2.74 1.39 0.76
C THR A 136 -3.39 0.75 1.99
N LEU A 137 -3.68 -0.55 1.94
CA LEU A 137 -4.22 -1.30 3.09
C LEU A 137 -3.13 -2.02 3.92
N GLY A 138 -1.85 -1.87 3.56
CA GLY A 138 -0.74 -2.54 4.25
C GLY A 138 -0.73 -4.06 4.13
N GLN A 139 -1.37 -4.63 3.11
CA GLN A 139 -1.64 -6.07 3.05
C GLN A 139 -0.59 -6.93 2.35
N GLY A 140 0.36 -6.38 1.58
CA GLY A 140 1.33 -7.20 0.84
C GLY A 140 2.11 -8.18 1.73
N ALA A 141 2.71 -7.67 2.81
CA ALA A 141 3.44 -8.51 3.77
C ALA A 141 2.51 -9.48 4.52
N THR A 142 1.32 -9.03 4.91
CA THR A 142 0.31 -9.87 5.59
C THR A 142 -0.10 -11.04 4.70
N GLN A 143 -0.40 -10.80 3.42
CA GLN A 143 -0.75 -11.84 2.46
C GLN A 143 0.42 -12.79 2.20
N ALA A 144 1.67 -12.31 2.17
CA ALA A 144 2.85 -13.17 2.06
C ALA A 144 3.02 -14.12 3.27
N VAL A 145 2.66 -13.66 4.48
CA VAL A 145 2.66 -14.51 5.68
C VAL A 145 1.53 -15.54 5.62
N GLU A 146 0.32 -15.12 5.24
CA GLU A 146 -0.83 -16.03 5.07
C GLU A 146 -0.54 -17.12 4.03
N ASP A 147 0.09 -16.75 2.91
CA ASP A 147 0.59 -17.67 1.89
C ASP A 147 1.51 -18.76 2.48
N GLY A 148 2.49 -18.36 3.30
CA GLY A 148 3.43 -19.29 3.92
C GLY A 148 2.74 -20.28 4.86
N VAL A 149 1.78 -19.78 5.66
CA VAL A 149 0.98 -20.62 6.57
C VAL A 149 0.12 -21.61 5.79
N LEU A 150 -0.59 -21.14 4.77
CA LEU A 150 -1.45 -21.95 3.92
C LEU A 150 -0.64 -23.00 3.15
N ALA A 151 0.45 -22.60 2.50
CA ALA A 151 1.34 -23.51 1.78
C ALA A 151 1.90 -24.59 2.71
N GLY A 152 2.36 -24.21 3.90
CA GLY A 152 2.83 -25.17 4.89
C GLY A 152 1.74 -26.17 5.33
N ALA A 153 0.50 -25.71 5.49
CA ALA A 153 -0.62 -26.58 5.84
C ALA A 153 -1.00 -27.55 4.72
N VAL A 154 -1.06 -27.08 3.47
CA VAL A 154 -1.35 -27.90 2.28
C VAL A 154 -0.28 -28.98 2.09
N LEU A 155 0.99 -28.60 2.14
CA LEU A 155 2.12 -29.52 1.96
C LEU A 155 2.13 -30.60 3.06
N ARG A 156 1.86 -30.23 4.32
CA ARG A 156 1.74 -31.21 5.42
C ARG A 156 0.59 -32.20 5.25
N ALA A 157 -0.46 -31.81 4.55
CA ALA A 157 -1.62 -32.67 4.26
C ALA A 157 -1.43 -33.49 2.96
N GLY A 158 -0.25 -33.45 2.33
CA GLY A 158 0.04 -34.17 1.09
C GLY A 158 -0.44 -33.49 -0.19
N GLY A 159 -0.92 -32.23 -0.10
CA GLY A 159 -1.27 -31.43 -1.26
C GLY A 159 -0.06 -30.81 -1.95
N GLY A 160 -0.27 -30.31 -3.17
CA GLY A 160 0.77 -29.66 -3.99
C GLY A 160 0.50 -28.18 -4.28
N PRO A 161 1.37 -27.53 -5.09
CA PRO A 161 1.23 -26.14 -5.49
C PRO A 161 -0.13 -25.76 -6.07
N GLU A 162 -0.80 -26.63 -6.84
CA GLU A 162 -2.13 -26.30 -7.37
C GLU A 162 -3.18 -26.15 -6.27
N ALA A 163 -3.07 -26.95 -5.21
CA ALA A 163 -3.99 -26.84 -4.06
C ALA A 163 -3.77 -25.55 -3.29
N VAL A 164 -2.51 -25.10 -3.15
CA VAL A 164 -2.21 -23.79 -2.56
C VAL A 164 -2.84 -22.67 -3.38
N ALA A 165 -2.62 -22.68 -4.70
CA ALA A 165 -3.19 -21.66 -5.58
C ALA A 165 -4.72 -21.61 -5.49
N ARG A 166 -5.41 -22.76 -5.59
CA ARG A 166 -6.88 -22.83 -5.49
C ARG A 166 -7.42 -22.24 -4.19
N LEU A 167 -6.75 -22.48 -3.06
CA LEU A 167 -7.19 -22.01 -1.74
C LEU A 167 -6.87 -20.52 -1.48
N ARG A 168 -5.81 -20.01 -2.10
CA ARG A 168 -5.32 -18.64 -1.90
C ARG A 168 -6.01 -17.63 -2.81
N ASP A 169 -6.20 -17.97 -4.08
CA ASP A 169 -6.41 -16.99 -5.14
C ASP A 169 -7.61 -16.08 -4.92
N SER A 170 -8.74 -16.61 -4.42
CA SER A 170 -9.95 -15.81 -4.19
C SER A 170 -9.74 -14.73 -3.13
N ARG A 171 -8.99 -15.05 -2.07
CA ARG A 171 -8.64 -14.09 -1.02
C ARG A 171 -7.67 -13.05 -1.54
N VAL A 172 -6.57 -13.48 -2.16
CA VAL A 172 -5.56 -12.55 -2.70
C VAL A 172 -6.16 -11.63 -3.75
N GLU A 173 -6.98 -12.14 -4.68
CA GLU A 173 -7.62 -11.30 -5.68
C GLU A 173 -8.56 -10.28 -5.06
N TRP A 174 -9.37 -10.69 -4.07
CA TRP A 174 -10.23 -9.76 -3.33
C TRP A 174 -9.42 -8.69 -2.59
N VAL A 175 -8.34 -9.06 -1.90
CA VAL A 175 -7.47 -8.10 -1.19
C VAL A 175 -6.79 -7.13 -2.16
N ARG A 176 -6.36 -7.61 -3.33
CA ARG A 176 -5.77 -6.76 -4.40
C ARG A 176 -6.77 -5.72 -4.88
N GLN A 177 -7.99 -6.15 -5.23
CA GLN A 177 -9.05 -5.24 -5.66
C GLN A 177 -9.43 -4.23 -4.57
N PHE A 178 -9.63 -4.70 -3.33
CA PHE A 178 -9.97 -3.82 -2.22
C PHE A 178 -8.85 -2.81 -1.91
N SER A 179 -7.58 -3.20 -2.07
CA SER A 179 -6.45 -2.28 -1.92
C SER A 179 -6.43 -1.20 -3.00
N LEU A 180 -6.81 -1.54 -4.24
CA LEU A 180 -6.95 -0.58 -5.34
C LEU A 180 -8.13 0.38 -5.10
N GLU A 181 -9.28 -0.13 -4.69
CA GLU A 181 -10.45 0.68 -4.30
C GLU A 181 -10.10 1.63 -3.17
N ALA A 182 -9.37 1.16 -2.15
CA ALA A 182 -8.90 2.01 -1.05
C ALA A 182 -7.89 3.09 -1.50
N SER A 183 -7.28 2.92 -2.69
CA SER A 183 -6.32 3.85 -3.28
C SER A 183 -6.97 4.94 -4.14
N ASP A 184 -8.29 4.88 -4.37
CA ASP A 184 -9.09 5.82 -5.18
C ASP A 184 -8.65 7.29 -5.13
N THR A 185 -8.40 7.74 -3.92
CA THR A 185 -8.19 9.13 -3.55
C THR A 185 -6.70 9.55 -3.63
N LEU A 186 -5.82 8.62 -4.04
CA LEU A 186 -4.44 8.84 -4.45
C LEU A 186 -4.29 8.95 -5.98
N LEU A 187 -5.21 8.38 -6.75
CA LEU A 187 -5.03 8.17 -8.19
C LEU A 187 -5.20 9.48 -8.99
N PRO A 188 -4.46 9.64 -10.11
CA PRO A 188 -4.67 10.74 -11.05
C PRO A 188 -6.12 10.78 -11.53
N GLY A 189 -6.79 11.93 -11.44
CA GLY A 189 -8.19 12.09 -11.80
C GLY A 189 -9.17 12.10 -10.61
N PHE A 190 -8.71 11.77 -9.39
CA PHE A 190 -9.47 12.09 -8.19
C PHE A 190 -9.54 13.62 -8.01
N SER A 191 -10.73 14.15 -7.68
CA SER A 191 -10.96 15.60 -7.66
C SER A 191 -9.92 16.33 -6.80
N PRO A 192 -9.30 17.40 -7.32
CA PRO A 192 -8.32 18.18 -6.57
C PRO A 192 -8.96 18.96 -5.41
N LEU A 193 -10.30 18.98 -5.34
CA LEU A 193 -11.01 19.68 -4.28
C LEU A 193 -10.88 18.91 -2.96
N ALA A 194 -10.29 19.57 -1.95
CA ALA A 194 -10.14 19.03 -0.60
C ALA A 194 -11.47 18.52 0.00
N ARG A 195 -12.62 19.08 -0.40
CA ARG A 195 -13.96 18.63 0.00
C ARG A 195 -14.26 17.20 -0.45
N GLU A 196 -13.88 16.84 -1.68
CA GLU A 196 -14.11 15.52 -2.25
C GLU A 196 -13.11 14.50 -1.69
N ALA A 197 -11.83 14.87 -1.51
CA ALA A 197 -10.85 14.04 -0.83
C ALA A 197 -11.27 13.72 0.61
N ARG A 198 -11.81 14.72 1.30
CA ARG A 198 -12.42 14.54 2.62
C ARG A 198 -13.66 13.65 2.55
N ALA A 199 -14.56 13.84 1.58
CA ALA A 199 -15.77 13.03 1.44
C ALA A 199 -15.44 11.55 1.16
N GLY A 200 -14.50 11.26 0.26
CA GLY A 200 -14.03 9.90 0.00
C GLY A 200 -13.37 9.27 1.23
N SER A 201 -12.57 10.05 1.97
CA SER A 201 -11.98 9.58 3.23
C SER A 201 -13.04 9.32 4.32
N LEU A 202 -14.08 10.15 4.40
CA LEU A 202 -15.20 9.94 5.33
C LEU A 202 -16.10 8.76 4.92
N ALA A 203 -16.26 8.50 3.63
CA ALA A 203 -17.02 7.35 3.13
C ALA A 203 -16.38 6.02 3.58
N LYS A 204 -15.06 6.00 3.77
CA LYS A 204 -14.32 4.85 4.34
C LYS A 204 -14.62 4.61 5.83
N SER A 205 -15.30 5.53 6.50
CA SER A 205 -15.87 5.30 7.82
C SER A 205 -17.30 4.73 7.77
N GLY A 206 -17.82 4.47 6.56
CA GLY A 206 -19.15 3.90 6.33
C GLY A 206 -19.21 2.38 6.54
N GLY A 207 -20.44 1.85 6.66
CA GLY A 207 -20.70 0.45 7.02
C GLY A 207 -20.04 -0.57 6.08
N ASP A 208 -20.12 -0.36 4.76
CA ASP A 208 -19.62 -1.32 3.78
C ASP A 208 -18.10 -1.42 3.75
N PHE A 209 -17.40 -0.28 3.84
CA PHE A 209 -15.94 -0.26 3.94
C PHE A 209 -15.47 -0.88 5.26
N MET A 210 -16.15 -0.55 6.37
CA MET A 210 -15.84 -1.15 7.67
C MET A 210 -16.15 -2.65 7.72
N ALA A 211 -17.19 -3.12 7.01
CA ALA A 211 -17.47 -4.54 6.84
C ALA A 211 -16.37 -5.24 6.03
N SER A 212 -15.89 -4.60 4.97
CA SER A 212 -14.76 -5.09 4.16
C SER A 212 -13.47 -5.14 4.97
N LEU A 213 -13.16 -4.12 5.77
CA LEU A 213 -12.04 -4.14 6.71
C LEU A 213 -12.19 -5.26 7.75
N ARG A 214 -13.39 -5.44 8.32
CA ARG A 214 -13.64 -6.54 9.26
C ARG A 214 -13.34 -7.88 8.59
N ARG A 215 -13.88 -8.12 7.40
CA ARG A 215 -13.62 -9.33 6.62
C ARG A 215 -12.12 -9.51 6.37
N LEU A 216 -11.41 -8.46 5.96
CA LEU A 216 -9.97 -8.51 5.68
C LEU A 216 -9.19 -9.11 6.86
N TYR A 217 -9.49 -8.66 8.08
CA TYR A 217 -8.78 -9.06 9.30
C TYR A 217 -9.32 -10.32 9.98
N THR A 218 -10.58 -10.70 9.75
CA THR A 218 -11.19 -11.85 10.47
C THR A 218 -11.42 -13.09 9.61
N ASP A 219 -11.53 -12.94 8.29
CA ASP A 219 -11.87 -14.02 7.35
C ASP A 219 -10.60 -14.63 6.71
N VAL A 220 -9.66 -15.06 7.56
CA VAL A 220 -8.39 -15.67 7.12
C VAL A 220 -8.56 -17.19 7.04
N PRO A 221 -8.26 -17.85 5.90
CA PRO A 221 -8.34 -19.29 5.76
C PRO A 221 -7.48 -20.02 6.80
N GLY A 222 -8.14 -20.62 7.80
CA GLY A 222 -7.46 -21.39 8.83
C GLY A 222 -7.07 -22.80 8.34
N PRO A 223 -6.22 -23.53 9.09
CA PRO A 223 -5.82 -24.90 8.76
C PRO A 223 -6.99 -25.90 8.58
N GLY A 224 -8.15 -25.63 9.17
CA GLY A 224 -9.36 -26.45 9.01
C GLY A 224 -9.95 -26.41 7.60
N ALA A 225 -9.86 -25.28 6.90
CA ALA A 225 -10.34 -25.14 5.52
C ALA A 225 -9.49 -25.97 4.53
N VAL A 226 -8.21 -26.19 4.85
CA VAL A 226 -7.29 -26.98 4.03
C VAL A 226 -7.70 -28.45 3.97
N LYS A 227 -8.08 -29.05 5.11
CA LYS A 227 -8.53 -30.45 5.14
C LYS A 227 -9.79 -30.67 4.30
N ALA A 228 -10.75 -29.73 4.34
CA ALA A 228 -11.97 -29.82 3.57
C ALA A 228 -11.76 -29.66 2.05
N ALA A 229 -10.70 -28.94 1.64
CA ALA A 229 -10.41 -28.64 0.24
C ALA A 229 -9.47 -29.64 -0.45
N LEU A 230 -8.87 -30.57 0.30
CA LEU A 230 -8.01 -31.64 -0.22
C LEU A 230 -8.72 -33.00 -0.33
N VAL A 231 -9.97 -33.09 0.17
CA VAL A 231 -10.87 -34.25 0.02
C VAL A 231 -11.77 -34.00 -1.19
#